data_AF-A0A2V5T3G7-F1
#
_entry.id   AF-A0A2V5T3G7-F1
#
_cell.length_a   1.000
_cell.length_b   1.000
_cell.length_c   1.000
_cell.angle_alpha   90.00
_cell.angle_beta   90.00
_cell.angle_gamma   90.00
#
_symmetry.space_group_name_H-M   'P 1'
#
loop_
_entity.id
_entity.type
_entity.pdbx_description
1 polymer ?
#
loop_
_entity_poly.entity_id
_entity_poly.type
_entity_poly.pdbx_seq_one_letter_code
_entity_poly.pdbx_strand_id
1 'polypeptide(L)' 'MDWNAIREDFPILHERAHGHPLIYFDSAATSQKPRPVIEALRNFYEHENANVHRGLHMLSSRATEAYE' A
#
# COMPACT_ATOMS: atom_id res chain seq x y z
N MET A 1 -3.67 -2.34 23.29
CA MET A 1 -3.62 -2.38 21.81
C MET A 1 -5.05 -2.41 21.32
N ASP A 2 -5.42 -1.47 20.45
CA ASP A 2 -6.78 -1.36 19.92
C ASP A 2 -6.85 -2.09 18.57
N TRP A 3 -7.53 -3.24 18.56
CA TRP A 3 -7.68 -4.06 17.36
C TRP A 3 -8.63 -3.46 16.32
N ASN A 4 -9.60 -2.65 16.76
CA ASN A 4 -10.51 -1.98 15.83
C ASN A 4 -9.76 -0.91 15.07
N ALA A 5 -8.97 -0.08 15.76
CA ALA A 5 -8.12 0.92 15.13
C ALA A 5 -7.17 0.31 14.09
N ILE A 6 -6.56 -0.84 14.38
CA ILE A 6 -5.68 -1.55 13.43
C ILE A 6 -6.48 -2.07 12.24
N ARG A 7 -7.70 -2.57 12.42
CA ARG A 7 -8.52 -3.10 11.32
C ARG A 7 -8.94 -2.01 10.34
N GLU A 8 -9.20 -0.80 10.81
CA GLU A 8 -9.55 0.36 9.95
C GLU A 8 -8.44 0.69 8.94
N ASP A 9 -7.19 0.36 9.27
CA ASP A 9 -6.07 0.55 8.35
C ASP A 9 -6.09 -0.43 7.18
N PHE A 10 -6.88 -1.51 7.18
CA PHE A 10 -6.94 -2.52 6.12
C PHE A 10 -8.29 -2.47 5.41
N PRO A 11 -8.45 -1.65 4.33
CA PRO A 11 -9.75 -1.39 3.71
C PRO A 11 -10.47 -2.67 3.26
N ILE A 12 -9.73 -3.66 2.74
CA ILE A 12 -10.28 -4.93 2.27
C ILE A 12 -11.01 -5.71 3.37
N LEU A 13 -10.66 -5.53 4.65
CA LEU A 13 -11.32 -6.23 5.76
C LEU A 13 -12.73 -5.70 6.06
N HIS A 14 -13.15 -4.61 5.41
CA HIS A 14 -14.52 -4.09 5.45
C HIS A 14 -15.41 -4.61 4.31
N GLU A 15 -14.83 -5.36 3.37
CA GLU A 15 -15.55 -5.93 2.23
C GLU A 15 -16.44 -7.11 2.62
N ARG A 16 -17.32 -7.48 1.69
CA ARG A 16 -18.16 -8.68 1.80
C ARG A 16 -17.74 -9.73 0.77
N ALA A 17 -17.70 -10.98 1.21
CA ALA A 17 -17.55 -12.15 0.36
C ALA A 17 -18.81 -13.00 0.46
N HIS A 18 -19.43 -13.33 -0.68
CA HIS A 18 -20.68 -14.09 -0.74
C HIS A 18 -21.80 -13.53 0.16
N GLY A 19 -21.89 -12.19 0.27
CA GLY A 19 -22.89 -11.51 1.10
C GLY A 19 -22.54 -11.39 2.59
N HIS A 20 -21.49 -12.07 3.06
CA HIS A 20 -21.05 -12.06 4.46
C HIS A 20 -19.82 -11.17 4.67
N PRO A 21 -19.59 -10.63 5.88
CA PRO A 21 -18.35 -9.93 6.21
C PRO A 21 -17.13 -10.79 5.89
N LEU A 22 -16.11 -10.20 5.27
CA LEU A 22 -14.89 -10.92 4.94
C LEU A 22 -14.15 -11.37 6.21
N ILE A 23 -13.85 -12.66 6.30
CA ILE A 23 -12.95 -13.24 7.29
C ILE A 23 -11.80 -13.90 6.53
N TYR A 24 -10.60 -13.32 6.66
CA TYR A 24 -9.42 -13.75 5.91
C TYR A 24 -8.44 -14.52 6.79
N PHE A 25 -8.43 -15.85 6.68
CA PHE A 25 -7.56 -16.75 7.46
C PHE A 25 -6.41 -17.37 6.66
N ASP A 26 -6.03 -16.76 5.54
CA ASP A 26 -4.94 -17.22 4.67
C ASP A 26 -3.72 -16.27 4.69
N SER A 27 -3.53 -15.57 5.82
CA SER A 27 -2.44 -14.58 5.95
C SER A 27 -1.03 -15.20 5.87
N ALA A 28 -0.91 -16.51 6.06
CA ALA A 28 0.35 -17.23 5.92
C ALA A 28 0.79 -17.37 4.45
N ALA A 29 -0.17 -17.41 3.50
CA ALA A 29 0.14 -17.40 2.08
C ALA A 29 0.44 -15.97 1.59
N THR A 30 -0.38 -14.99 1.99
CA THR A 30 -0.12 -13.57 1.73
C THR A 30 -0.90 -12.68 2.69
N SER A 31 -0.31 -11.57 3.11
CA SER A 31 -0.96 -10.61 4.00
C SER A 31 -1.73 -9.53 3.25
N GLN A 32 -2.84 -9.07 3.83
CA GLN A 32 -3.52 -7.86 3.37
C GLN A 32 -2.65 -6.62 3.60
N LYS A 33 -2.87 -5.56 2.81
CA LYS A 33 -2.03 -4.35 2.86
C LYS A 33 -2.77 -3.24 3.58
N PRO A 34 -2.12 -2.55 4.53
CA PRO A 34 -2.73 -1.39 5.17
C PRO A 34 -2.69 -0.18 4.21
N ARG A 35 -3.56 0.80 4.46
CA ARG A 35 -3.73 2.01 3.64
C ARG A 35 -2.42 2.77 3.39
N PRO A 36 -1.51 2.97 4.37
CA PRO A 36 -0.25 3.67 4.11
C PRO A 36 0.61 2.99 3.03
N VAL A 37 0.61 1.65 2.94
CA VAL A 37 1.34 0.91 1.89
C VAL A 37 0.71 1.11 0.53
N ILE A 38 -0.62 1.08 0.46
CA ILE A 38 -1.37 1.30 -0.78
C ILE A 38 -1.14 2.73 -1.29
N GLU A 39 -1.20 3.72 -0.39
CA GLU A 39 -1.01 5.13 -0.72
C GLU A 39 0.43 5.43 -1.16
N ALA A 40 1.43 4.83 -0.51
CA ALA A 40 2.82 4.97 -0.94
C ALA A 40 3.02 4.44 -2.37
N LEU A 41 2.51 3.24 -2.67
CA LEU A 41 2.59 2.67 -4.03
C LEU A 41 1.84 3.53 -5.05
N ARG A 42 0.63 3.99 -4.68
CA ARG A 42 -0.15 4.87 -5.55
C ARG A 42 0.60 6.16 -5.87
N ASN A 43 1.08 6.86 -4.84
CA ASN A 43 1.80 8.12 -5.00
C ASN A 43 3.07 7.93 -5.84
N PHE A 44 3.81 6.84 -5.60
CA PHE A 44 4.98 6.50 -6.41
C PHE A 44 4.61 6.37 -7.90
N TYR A 45 3.58 5.58 -8.22
CA TYR A 45 3.18 5.37 -9.62
C TYR A 45 2.53 6.60 -10.27
N GLU A 46 1.85 7.44 -9.50
CA GLU A 46 1.21 8.67 -9.99
C GLU A 46 2.20 9.82 -10.17
N HIS A 47 3.30 9.87 -9.39
CA HIS A 47 4.13 11.08 -9.29
C HIS A 47 5.64 10.87 -9.42
N GLU A 48 6.17 9.66 -9.24
CA GLU A 48 7.60 9.43 -9.02
C GLU A 48 8.20 8.30 -9.88
N ASN A 49 7.37 7.53 -10.59
CA ASN A 49 7.80 6.39 -11.38
C ASN A 49 8.82 6.78 -12.47
N ALA A 50 10.08 6.41 -12.24
CA ALA A 50 11.18 6.60 -13.17
C ALA A 50 12.18 5.43 -13.06
N ASN A 51 12.96 5.21 -14.11
CA ASN A 51 14.00 4.19 -14.11
C ASN A 51 15.12 4.57 -13.12
N VAL A 52 15.54 3.62 -12.28
CA VAL A 52 16.48 3.84 -11.16
C VAL A 52 17.95 4.05 -11.60
N HIS A 53 18.22 4.01 -12.90
CA HIS A 53 19.56 4.17 -13.48
C HIS A 53 19.59 5.25 -14.56
N ARG A 54 20.23 6.39 -14.20
CA ARG A 54 20.69 7.48 -15.07
C ARG A 54 19.60 8.25 -15.83
N GLY A 55 18.82 9.03 -15.10
CA GLY A 55 18.16 10.21 -15.66
C GLY A 55 18.47 11.44 -14.80
N LEU A 56 19.26 12.37 -15.30
CA LEU A 56 19.39 13.74 -14.79
C LEU A 56 18.08 14.52 -15.06
N HIS A 57 16.96 14.00 -14.54
CA HIS A 57 15.63 14.57 -14.72
C HIS A 57 14.89 14.58 -13.38
N MET A 58 14.09 15.62 -13.18
CA MET A 58 13.44 16.03 -11.92
C MET A 58 12.73 14.90 -11.14
N LEU A 59 12.23 13.87 -11.83
CA LEU A 59 11.56 12.72 -11.24
C LEU A 59 12.51 11.74 -10.53
N SER A 60 13.74 11.59 -11.03
CA SER A 60 14.78 10.73 -10.43
C SER A 60 15.21 11.24 -9.05
N SER A 61 15.31 12.57 -8.88
CA SER A 61 15.64 13.18 -7.59
C SER A 61 14.53 13.00 -6.55
N ARG A 62 13.26 13.16 -6.94
CA ARG A 62 12.10 12.99 -6.03
C ARG A 62 11.95 11.54 -5.54
N ALA A 63 12.13 10.57 -6.44
CA ALA A 63 12.09 9.15 -6.07
C ALA A 63 13.23 8.75 -5.11
N THR A 64 14.38 9.44 -5.16
CA THR A 64 15.50 9.19 -4.23
C THR A 64 15.17 9.74 -2.84
N GLU A 65 14.58 10.95 -2.78
CA GLU A 65 14.25 11.64 -1.53
C GLU A 65 13.04 11.02 -0.80
N ALA A 66 12.13 10.34 -1.51
CA ALA A 66 10.98 9.64 -0.92
C ALA A 66 11.30 8.23 -0.40
N TYR A 67 12.49 7.68 -0.72
CA TYR A 67 12.89 6.31 -0.36
C TYR A 67 13.88 6.26 0.83
N GLU A 68 14.59 7.35 1.13
CA GLU A 68 15.38 7.52 2.37
C GLU A 68 14.51 7.98 3.56
#